data_AF-A0A8J3FGU1-F1
#
_entry.id   AF-A0A8J3FGU1-F1
#
_cell.length_a   1.000
_cell.length_b   1.000
_cell.length_c   1.000
_cell.angle_alpha   90.00
_cell.angle_beta   90.00
_cell.angle_gamma   90.00
#
_symmetry.space_group_name_H-M   'P 1'
#
loop_
_entity.id
_entity.type
_entity.pdbx_description
1 polymer ?
#
loop_
_entity_poly.entity_id
_entity_poly.type
_entity_poly.pdbx_seq_one_letter_code
_entity_poly.pdbx_strand_id
1 'polypeptide(L)' 'MYRPQSVAPVERRRWVVERTLTWLTAHRRLARDYERTTNIAEAMIRWAAINQMLRRLTRGHPTRRQQQRTFDWPD' A
#
# COMPACT_ATOMS: atom_id res chain seq x y z
N MET A 1 21.31 8.32 36.09
CA MET A 1 21.98 8.16 34.77
C MET A 1 21.08 7.32 33.88
N TYR A 2 20.16 7.93 33.11
CA TYR A 2 19.23 7.22 32.23
C TYR A 2 19.79 7.24 30.81
N ARG A 3 20.17 6.08 30.27
CA ARG A 3 20.54 5.92 28.86
C ARG A 3 19.23 5.97 28.06
N PRO A 4 18.99 6.98 27.20
CA PRO A 4 17.82 6.94 26.33
C PRO A 4 17.98 5.74 25.41
N GLN A 5 17.00 4.84 25.43
CA GLN A 5 16.92 3.74 24.48
C GLN A 5 16.79 4.38 23.11
N SER A 6 17.78 4.16 22.24
CA SER A 6 17.71 4.58 20.84
C SER A 6 16.53 3.86 20.18
N VAL A 7 15.41 4.55 20.05
CA VAL A 7 14.27 4.13 19.25
C VAL A 7 14.74 4.07 17.80
N ALA A 8 15.26 2.91 17.37
CA ALA A 8 15.60 2.68 15.98
C ALA A 8 14.37 3.02 15.11
N PRO A 9 14.53 3.70 13.97
CA PRO A 9 13.40 4.24 13.22
C PRO A 9 12.53 3.09 12.72
N VAL A 10 11.40 2.87 13.40
CA VAL A 10 10.32 1.93 13.03
C VAL A 10 9.78 2.22 11.60
N GLU A 11 10.13 3.39 11.07
CA GLU A 11 9.72 3.97 9.81
C GLU A 11 10.09 3.12 8.58
N ARG A 12 11.22 2.40 8.58
CA ARG A 12 11.65 1.66 7.38
C ARG A 12 10.69 0.55 6.96
N ARG A 13 9.99 -0.06 7.92
CA ARG A 13 9.00 -1.12 7.66
C ARG A 13 7.57 -0.61 7.62
N ARG A 14 7.30 0.57 8.17
CA ARG A 14 5.97 1.23 8.19
C ARG A 14 5.37 1.38 6.79
N TRP A 15 6.21 1.73 5.82
CA TRP A 15 5.81 1.91 4.43
C TRP A 15 5.15 0.65 3.82
N VAL A 16 5.56 -0.56 4.25
CA VAL A 16 4.95 -1.80 3.74
C VAL A 16 3.47 -1.88 4.15
N VAL A 17 3.16 -1.51 5.39
CA VAL A 17 1.79 -1.52 5.93
C VAL A 17 0.95 -0.39 5.33
N GLU A 18 1.50 0.81 5.20
CA GLU A 18 0.76 1.93 4.61
C GLU A 18 0.40 1.67 3.15
N ARG A 19 1.31 1.03 2.41
CA ARG A 19 1.06 0.64 1.03
C ARG A 19 -0.03 -0.43 0.92
N THR A 20 -0.08 -1.41 1.83
CA THR A 20 -1.18 -2.39 1.83
C THR A 20 -2.51 -1.73 2.17
N LEU A 21 -2.54 -0.84 3.15
CA LEU A 21 -3.73 -0.05 3.48
C LEU A 21 -4.20 0.81 2.29
N THR A 22 -3.26 1.43 1.56
CA THR A 22 -3.56 2.21 0.35
C THR A 22 -4.23 1.37 -0.74
N TRP A 23 -3.81 0.12 -0.94
CA TRP A 23 -4.46 -0.78 -1.91
C TRP A 23 -5.83 -1.28 -1.45
N LEU A 24 -6.04 -1.44 -0.15
CA LEU A 24 -7.35 -1.78 0.40
C LEU A 24 -8.33 -0.61 0.21
N THR A 25 -7.94 0.62 0.56
CA THR A 25 -8.80 1.81 0.41
C THR A 25 -9.08 2.18 -1.04
N ALA A 26 -8.22 1.78 -1.99
CA ALA A 26 -8.51 1.89 -3.43
C ALA A 26 -9.77 1.10 -3.85
N HIS A 27 -10.18 0.09 -3.08
CA HIS A 27 -11.52 -0.49 -3.20
C HIS A 27 -12.50 0.39 -2.43
N ARG A 28 -13.30 1.20 -3.14
CA ARG A 28 -14.21 2.20 -2.56
C ARG A 28 -15.05 1.70 -1.37
N ARG A 29 -15.41 0.41 -1.40
CA ARG A 29 -16.20 -0.26 -0.35
C ARG A 29 -15.44 -0.48 0.97
N LEU A 30 -14.11 -0.51 0.93
CA LEU A 30 -13.22 -0.62 2.10
C LEU A 30 -12.68 0.74 2.57
N ALA A 31 -12.96 1.83 1.84
CA ALA A 31 -12.56 3.18 2.27
C ALA A 31 -13.37 3.69 3.49
N ARG A 32 -14.48 3.02 3.79
CA ARG A 32 -15.36 3.30 4.94
C ARG A 32 -15.96 1.98 5.41
N ASP A 33 -16.17 1.84 6.72
CA ASP A 33 -16.86 0.68 7.28
C ASP A 33 -18.35 0.73 6.95
N TYR A 34 -18.73 0.13 5.82
CA TYR A 34 -20.11 -0.02 5.41
C TYR A 34 -20.74 -1.33 5.88
N GLU A 35 -19.93 -2.32 6.23
CA GLU A 35 -20.41 -3.67 6.51
C GLU A 35 -20.95 -3.80 7.93
N ARG A 36 -22.15 -4.37 8.07
CA ARG A 36 -22.82 -4.53 9.36
C ARG A 36 -22.26 -5.68 10.20
N THR A 37 -21.51 -6.59 9.58
CA THR A 37 -20.95 -7.77 10.25
C THR A 37 -19.49 -7.94 9.91
N THR A 38 -18.73 -8.45 10.87
CA THR A 38 -17.29 -8.76 10.73
C THR A 38 -17.05 -9.78 9.61
N ASN A 39 -17.94 -10.75 9.44
CA ASN A 39 -17.83 -11.76 8.39
C ASN A 39 -17.83 -11.15 6.98
N ILE A 40 -18.68 -10.15 6.74
CA ILE A 40 -18.74 -9.49 5.43
C ILE A 40 -17.51 -8.58 5.26
N ALA A 41 -17.10 -7.84 6.30
CA ALA A 41 -15.89 -7.03 6.25
C ALA A 41 -14.65 -7.88 5.93
N GLU A 42 -14.52 -9.04 6.58
CA GLU A 42 -13.43 -9.98 6.35
C GLU A 42 -13.44 -10.53 4.91
N ALA A 43 -14.63 -10.94 4.41
CA ALA A 43 -14.78 -11.39 3.03
C ALA A 43 -14.37 -10.30 2.02
N MET A 44 -14.75 -9.04 2.26
CA MET A 44 -14.37 -7.91 1.40
C MET A 44 -12.86 -7.66 1.40
N ILE A 45 -12.20 -7.75 2.56
CA ILE A 45 -10.74 -7.61 2.68
C ILE A 45 -10.04 -8.74 1.92
N ARG A 46 -10.46 -10.00 2.11
CA ARG A 46 -9.92 -11.16 1.39
C ARG A 46 -10.08 -11.01 -0.12
N TRP A 47 -11.26 -10.58 -0.57
CA TRP A 47 -11.54 -10.34 -1.98
C TRP A 47 -10.65 -9.24 -2.58
N ALA A 48 -10.47 -8.11 -1.88
CA ALA A 48 -9.56 -7.05 -2.30
C ALA A 48 -8.10 -7.52 -2.41
N ALA A 49 -7.63 -8.35 -1.46
CA ALA A 49 -6.30 -8.94 -1.51
C ALA A 49 -6.12 -9.87 -2.71
N ILE A 50 -7.10 -10.74 -2.98
CA ILE A 50 -7.12 -11.64 -4.15
C ILE A 50 -7.06 -10.84 -5.45
N ASN A 51 -7.90 -9.80 -5.60
CA ASN A 51 -7.86 -8.92 -6.76
C ASN A 51 -6.49 -8.26 -6.94
N GLN A 52 -5.86 -7.81 -5.85
CA GLN A 52 -4.54 -7.20 -5.91
C GLN A 52 -3.45 -8.20 -6.34
N MET A 53 -3.53 -9.46 -5.91
CA MET A 53 -2.64 -10.53 -6.36
C MET A 53 -2.88 -10.86 -7.84
N LEU A 54 -4.13 -11.00 -8.27
CA LEU A 54 -4.50 -11.25 -9.66
C LEU A 54 -3.99 -10.14 -10.59
N ARG A 55 -4.14 -8.88 -10.19
CA ARG A 55 -3.59 -7.73 -10.93
C ARG A 55 -2.07 -7.78 -11.07
N ARG A 56 -1.35 -8.32 -10.09
CA ARG A 56 0.12 -8.48 -10.17
C ARG A 56 0.51 -9.60 -11.12
N LEU A 57 -0.22 -10.72 -11.09
CA LEU A 57 0.00 -11.84 -12.00
C LEU A 57 -0.30 -11.46 -13.46
N THR A 58 -1.34 -10.66 -13.69
CA THR A 58 -1.78 -10.24 -15.03
C THR A 58 -1.03 -9.03 -15.58
N ARG A 59 -0.47 -8.17 -14.73
CA ARG A 59 0.44 -7.08 -15.15
C ARG A 59 1.81 -7.67 -15.51
N GLY A 60 1.86 -8.36 -16.65
CA GLY A 60 3.03 -9.09 -17.16
C GLY A 60 4.20 -8.23 -17.65
N HIS A 61 4.31 -6.97 -17.22
CA HIS A 61 5.49 -6.16 -17.52
C HIS A 61 5.75 -5.17 -16.39
N PRO A 62 6.98 -5.08 -15.85
CA PRO A 62 7.34 -3.91 -15.06
C PRO A 62 7.10 -2.70 -15.96
N THR A 63 6.34 -1.72 -15.46
CA THR A 63 6.27 -0.40 -16.09
C THR A 63 7.71 0.03 -16.33
N ARG A 64 8.12 0.14 -17.61
CA ARG A 64 9.44 0.65 -17.99
C ARG A 64 9.57 1.96 -17.24
N ARG A 65 10.44 2.00 -16.21
CA ARG A 65 10.65 3.19 -15.39
C ARG A 65 10.93 4.28 -16.41
N GLN A 66 10.00 5.23 -16.58
CA GLN A 66 10.23 6.35 -17.49
C GLN A 66 11.56 6.93 -17.02
N GLN A 67 12.57 6.85 -17.89
CA GLN A 67 13.86 7.49 -17.65
C GLN A 67 13.50 8.88 -17.18
N GLN A 68 14.03 9.25 -16.01
CA GLN A 68 13.82 10.58 -15.46
C GLN A 68 14.04 11.55 -16.61
N ARG A 69 12.97 12.22 -17.04
CA ARG A 69 13.13 13.42 -17.83
C ARG A 69 13.94 14.31 -16.91
N THR A 70 15.25 14.40 -17.19
CA THR A 70 16.09 15.42 -16.60
C THR A 70 15.40 16.72 -16.98
N PHE A 71 14.76 17.32 -15.99
CA PHE A 71 14.18 18.62 -16.15
C PHE A 71 15.39 19.56 -16.10
N ASP A 72 16.02 19.75 -17.25
CA ASP A 72 17.08 20.74 -17.40
C ASP A 72 16.42 22.11 -17.40
N TRP A 73 16.45 22.77 -16.25
CA TRP A 73 16.19 24.19 -16.15
C TRP A 73 17.32 24.92 -16.88
N PRO A 74 17.04 25.85 -17.82
CA PRO A 74 18.08 26.71 -18.33
C PRO A 74 18.46 27.73 -17.26
N ASP A 75 19.74 28.12 -17.24
CA ASP A 75 20.28 29.20 -16.40
C ASP A 75 19.53 30.54 -16.61
#